data_AF-A0A9Q3UR52-F1
#
_entry.id   AF-A0A9Q3UR52-F1
#
_cell.length_a   1.000
_cell.length_b   1.000
_cell.length_c   1.000
_cell.angle_alpha   90.00
_cell.angle_beta   90.00
_cell.angle_gamma   90.00
#
_symmetry.space_group_name_H-M   'P 1'
#
loop_
_entity.id
_entity.type
_entity.pdbx_description
1 polymer ?
#
loop_
_entity_poly.entity_id
_entity_poly.type
_entity_poly.pdbx_seq_one_letter_code
_entity_poly.pdbx_strand_id
1 'polypeptide(L)' 'MATRADWWLEPGSEHCRFCEHHFHYEAGYFCVHCDQPVCPVCVRFEAVEDRVVCPDCGEAAP' A
#
# COMPACT_ATOMS: atom_id res chain seq x y z
N MET A 1 12.58 27.98 13.47
CA MET A 1 13.11 27.74 12.11
C MET A 1 12.66 26.35 11.70
N ALA A 2 11.75 26.23 10.74
CA ALA A 2 11.31 24.91 10.25
C ALA A 2 12.38 24.38 9.30
N THR A 3 13.06 23.31 9.69
CA THR A 3 13.87 22.50 8.78
C THR A 3 12.94 21.91 7.73
N ARG A 4 13.00 22.44 6.52
CA ARG A 4 12.31 21.87 5.36
C ARG A 4 12.89 20.46 5.19
N ALA A 5 12.09 19.43 5.46
CA ALA A 5 12.56 18.05 5.34
C ALA A 5 13.02 17.81 3.89
N ASP A 6 14.07 17.01 3.72
CA ASP A 6 14.51 16.60 2.39
C ASP A 6 13.36 15.92 1.65
N TRP A 7 13.30 16.06 0.33
CA TRP A 7 12.19 15.54 -0.48
C TRP A 7 12.02 14.02 -0.36
N TRP A 8 13.05 13.29 0.06
CA TRP A 8 12.99 11.85 0.35
C TRP A 8 12.37 11.51 1.73
N LEU A 9 12.25 12.50 2.62
CA LEU A 9 11.57 12.40 3.93
C LEU A 9 10.12 12.87 3.85
N GLU A 10 9.74 13.53 2.76
CA GLU A 10 8.35 13.93 2.55
C GLU A 10 7.49 12.67 2.33
N PRO A 11 6.30 12.60 2.94
CA PRO A 11 5.37 11.52 2.66
C PRO A 11 5.10 11.43 1.16
N GLY A 12 5.18 10.22 0.60
CA GLY A 12 4.96 10.02 -0.83
C GLY A 12 3.59 10.52 -1.29
N SER A 13 3.47 10.81 -2.59
CA SER A 13 2.20 11.22 -3.20
C SER A 13 1.15 10.12 -3.19
N GLU A 14 1.53 8.88 -2.86
CA GLU A 14 0.64 7.74 -2.85
C GLU A 14 -0.11 7.67 -1.51
N HIS A 15 -1.43 7.53 -1.59
CA HIS A 15 -2.31 7.49 -0.43
C HIS A 15 -2.99 6.13 -0.33
N CYS A 16 -2.87 5.48 0.82
CA CYS A 16 -3.53 4.20 1.06
C CYS A 16 -4.98 4.42 1.42
N ARG A 17 -5.92 3.93 0.60
CA ARG A 17 -7.36 4.00 0.92
C ARG A 17 -7.80 3.17 2.13
N PHE A 18 -6.93 2.30 2.67
CA PHE A 18 -7.26 1.38 3.76
C PHE A 18 -6.82 1.90 5.13
N CYS A 19 -5.64 2.52 5.24
CA CYS A 19 -5.13 3.11 6.49
C CYS A 19 -5.00 4.63 6.46
N GLU A 20 -5.40 5.26 5.35
CA GLU A 20 -5.41 6.71 5.11
C GLU A 20 -4.03 7.38 5.29
N HIS A 21 -2.97 6.58 5.28
CA HIS A 21 -1.60 7.07 5.34
C HIS A 21 -1.04 7.26 3.94
N HIS A 22 -0.26 8.34 3.82
CA HIS A 22 0.65 8.52 2.71
C HIS A 22 1.83 7.56 2.84
N PHE A 23 2.27 7.01 1.73
CA PHE A 23 3.43 6.13 1.68
C PHE A 23 4.25 6.40 0.43
N HIS A 24 5.53 6.03 0.49
CA HIS A 24 6.42 5.96 -0.65
C HIS A 24 7.12 4.62 -0.59
N TYR A 25 7.20 3.90 -1.70
CA TYR A 25 7.91 2.63 -1.75
C TYR A 25 8.54 2.41 -3.12
N GLU A 26 9.69 1.74 -3.16
CA GLU A 26 10.44 1.52 -4.42
C GLU A 26 9.68 0.59 -5.39
N ALA A 27 8.83 -0.31 -4.86
CA ALA A 27 7.99 -1.22 -5.63
C ALA A 27 6.53 -1.17 -5.15
N GLY A 28 5.65 -0.54 -5.93
CA GLY A 28 4.24 -0.46 -5.56
C GLY A 28 3.56 -1.83 -5.44
N TYR A 29 2.73 -1.99 -4.42
CA TYR A 29 1.87 -3.17 -4.28
C TYR A 29 0.49 -2.86 -4.86
N PHE A 30 0.03 -3.65 -5.83
CA PHE A 30 -1.28 -3.51 -6.47
C PHE A 30 -2.09 -4.78 -6.30
N CYS A 31 -3.34 -4.64 -5.86
CA CYS A 31 -4.23 -5.79 -5.69
C CYS A 31 -4.51 -6.47 -7.03
N VAL A 32 -4.28 -7.78 -7.14
CA VAL A 32 -4.51 -8.53 -8.38
C VAL A 32 -5.99 -8.59 -8.81
N HIS A 33 -6.93 -8.29 -7.89
CA HIS A 33 -8.38 -8.38 -8.15
C HIS A 33 -9.02 -7.04 -8.55
N CYS A 34 -8.56 -5.93 -7.98
CA CYS A 34 -9.17 -4.61 -8.20
C CYS A 34 -8.19 -3.54 -8.68
N ASP A 35 -6.92 -3.89 -8.89
CA ASP A 35 -5.85 -3.04 -9.40
C ASP A 35 -5.61 -1.75 -8.58
N GLN A 36 -6.09 -1.73 -7.34
CA GLN A 36 -5.90 -0.59 -6.44
C GLN A 36 -4.53 -0.68 -5.75
N PRO A 37 -3.84 0.46 -5.57
CA PRO A 37 -2.60 0.50 -4.80
C PRO A 37 -2.88 0.18 -3.33
N VAL A 38 -1.97 -0.56 -2.72
CA VAL A 38 -1.99 -0.96 -1.31
C VAL A 38 -0.64 -0.60 -0.71
N CYS A 39 -0.63 -0.02 0.50
CA CYS A 39 0.65 0.27 1.16
C CYS A 39 1.31 -1.03 1.66
N PRO A 40 2.64 -1.03 1.88
CA PRO A 40 3.37 -2.18 2.42
C PRO A 40 2.90 -2.66 3.81
N VAL A 41 2.09 -1.86 4.50
CA VAL A 41 1.49 -2.21 5.81
C VAL A 41 0.14 -2.93 5.65
N CYS A 42 -0.66 -2.54 4.66
CA CYS A 42 -2.01 -3.08 4.45
C CYS A 42 -2.05 -4.22 3.44
N VAL A 43 -0.97 -4.45 2.69
CA VAL A 43 -0.90 -5.54 1.72
C VAL A 43 -1.06 -6.89 2.41
N ARG A 44 -1.90 -7.76 1.82
CA ARG A 44 -2.00 -9.17 2.16
C ARG A 44 -1.47 -10.00 0.99
N PHE A 45 -0.95 -11.17 1.28
CA PHE A 45 -0.43 -12.10 0.27
C PHE A 45 -1.30 -13.37 0.27
N GLU A 46 -1.79 -13.79 -0.89
CA GLU A 46 -2.46 -15.08 -1.03
C GLU A 46 -1.44 -16.22 -0.91
N ALA A 47 -1.67 -17.13 0.03
CA ALA A 47 -0.69 -18.16 0.44
C ALA A 47 -0.23 -19.11 -0.67
N VAL A 48 -1.02 -19.26 -1.75
CA VAL A 48 -0.74 -20.22 -2.82
C VAL A 48 0.22 -19.65 -3.87
N GLU A 49 0.26 -18.33 -4.05
CA GLU A 49 0.98 -17.70 -5.18
C GLU A 49 1.70 -16.39 -4.82
N ASP A 50 1.76 -16.02 -3.53
CA ASP A 50 2.32 -14.74 -3.05
C ASP A 50 1.72 -13.52 -3.78
N ARG A 51 0.47 -13.65 -4.22
CA ARG A 51 -0.22 -12.60 -4.95
C ARG A 51 -0.64 -11.51 -3.99
N VAL A 52 -0.36 -10.27 -4.39
CA VAL A 52 -0.74 -9.07 -3.66
C VAL A 52 -2.26 -8.91 -3.70
N VAL A 53 -2.88 -8.88 -2.54
CA VAL A 53 -4.32 -8.67 -2.38
C VAL A 53 -4.58 -7.60 -1.33
N CYS A 54 -5.56 -6.73 -1.61
CA CYS A 54 -5.98 -5.71 -0.65
C CYS A 54 -6.86 -6.30 0.46
N PRO A 55 -7.01 -5.61 1.62
CA PRO A 55 -7.85 -6.09 2.71
C PRO A 55 -9.28 -6.47 2.30
N ASP A 56 -9.91 -5.64 1.46
CA ASP A 56 -11.29 -5.82 0.99
C ASP A 56 -11.45 -7.09 0.13
N CYS A 57 -10.55 -7.32 -0.84
CA CYS A 57 -10.58 -8.53 -1.67
C CYS A 57 -10.11 -9.78 -0.91
N GLY A 58 -9.27 -9.63 0.11
CA GLY A 58 -8.74 -10.73 0.92
C GLY A 58 -9.64 -11.19 2.07
N GLU A 59 -10.66 -10.40 2.43
CA GLU A 59 -11.68 -10.78 3.42
C GLU A 59 -12.76 -11.72 2.85
N ALA A 60 -12.80 -11.91 1.52
CA ALA A 60 -13.72 -12.82 0.85
C ALA A 60 -13.33 -14.32 0.96
N ALA A 61 -12.37 -14.68 1.81
CA ALA A 61 -12.07 -16.08 2.13
C ALA A 61 -12.97 -16.56 3.28
N PRO A 62 -13.98 -17.42 3.03
CA PRO A 62 -14.79 -18.03 4.08
C PRO A 62 -13.99 -18.98 4.98
#